data_AF-A0A949Y2W4-F1
#
_entry.id   AF-A0A949Y2W4-F1
#
_cell.length_a   1.000
_cell.length_b   1.000
_cell.length_c   1.000
_cell.angle_alpha   90.00
_cell.angle_beta   90.00
_cell.angle_gamma   90.00
#
_symmetry.space_group_name_H-M   'P 1'
#
loop_
_entity.id
_entity.type
_entity.pdbx_description
1 polymer ?
#
loop_
_entity_poly.entity_id
_entity_poly.type
_entity_poly.pdbx_seq_one_letter_code
_entity_poly.pdbx_strand_id
1 'polypeptide(L)'
;ISSASLARAIEDGLSLADLSHWFVKRTGAEIPPAIRLLFLASSSRMPPLATHRPIVLNAPSSELLDGLIQHPDTRAHLGERLGPTTVIVPDEALAPLRRALEGFGLSLADPDAPEPSGGPGRRRKPGQTLRSRRGSGSSS
;
A
#
# COMPACT_ATOMS: atom_id res chain seq x y z
N ILE A 1 22.78 16.53 21.50
CA ILE A 1 21.81 16.03 22.50
C ILE A 1 21.56 14.55 22.19
N SER A 2 21.68 13.67 23.18
CA SER A 2 21.41 12.22 23.02
C SER A 2 20.21 11.81 23.88
N SER A 3 19.56 10.69 23.55
CA SER A 3 18.46 10.13 24.34
C SER A 3 18.85 9.87 25.79
N ALA A 4 20.02 9.26 26.03
CA ALA A 4 20.51 8.95 27.37
C ALA A 4 20.74 10.21 28.24
N SER A 5 21.29 11.28 27.65
CA SER A 5 21.45 12.56 28.36
C SER A 5 20.12 13.20 28.72
N LEU A 6 19.11 12.98 27.88
CA LEU A 6 17.80 13.57 28.05
C LEU A 6 16.97 12.78 29.08
N ALA A 7 17.10 11.45 29.09
CA ALA A 7 16.50 10.58 30.10
C ALA A 7 16.98 10.95 31.51
N ARG A 8 18.30 11.15 31.71
CA ARG A 8 18.85 11.62 32.99
C ARG A 8 18.27 12.96 33.42
N ALA A 9 18.18 13.91 32.48
CA ALA A 9 17.61 15.21 32.80
C ALA A 9 16.13 15.11 33.21
N ILE A 10 15.36 14.20 32.61
CA ILE A 10 13.96 13.92 32.98
C ILE A 10 13.88 13.28 34.37
N GLU A 11 14.79 12.35 34.70
CA GLU A 11 14.92 11.76 36.05
C GLU A 11 15.23 12.84 37.09
N ASP A 12 16.03 13.85 36.72
CA ASP A 12 16.35 15.02 37.54
C ASP A 12 15.21 16.06 37.61
N GLY A 13 14.05 15.76 37.03
CA GLY A 13 12.84 16.59 37.12
C GLY A 13 12.66 17.62 35.99
N LEU A 14 13.48 17.59 34.93
CA LEU A 14 13.29 18.46 33.78
C LEU A 14 11.97 18.15 33.08
N SER A 15 11.09 19.13 32.98
CA SER A 15 9.86 19.01 32.20
C SER A 15 10.03 19.50 30.75
N LEU A 16 9.12 19.10 29.87
CA LEU A 16 9.08 19.60 28.49
C LEU A 16 8.83 21.11 28.45
N ALA A 17 8.08 21.64 29.42
CA ALA A 17 7.82 23.08 29.54
C ALA A 17 9.10 23.85 29.88
N ASP A 18 9.90 23.33 30.83
CA ASP A 18 11.19 23.93 31.20
C ASP A 18 12.16 23.94 30.02
N LEU A 19 12.25 22.81 29.31
CA LEU A 19 13.09 22.70 28.12
C LEU A 19 12.62 23.68 27.03
N SER A 20 11.30 23.79 26.80
CA SER A 20 10.70 24.70 25.82
C SER A 20 11.01 26.15 26.13
N HIS A 21 10.80 26.55 27.38
CA HIS A 21 11.10 27.90 27.83
C HIS A 21 12.61 28.22 27.74
N TRP A 22 13.47 27.29 28.15
CA TRP A 22 14.93 27.44 28.03
C TRP A 22 15.38 27.62 26.57
N PHE A 23 14.82 26.82 25.65
CA PHE A 23 15.20 26.84 24.24
C PHE A 23 14.79 28.16 23.57
N VAL A 24 13.56 28.64 23.81
CA VAL A 24 13.08 29.95 23.33
C VAL A 24 13.96 31.06 23.88
N LYS A 25 14.27 31.04 25.19
CA LYS A 25 15.12 32.07 25.81
C LYS A 25 16.52 32.14 25.20
N ARG A 26 17.08 31.02 24.73
CA ARG A 26 18.44 30.92 24.17
C ARG A 26 18.51 31.19 22.67
N THR A 27 17.47 30.83 21.93
CA THR A 27 17.52 30.82 20.45
C THR A 27 16.50 31.75 19.80
N GLY A 28 15.49 32.20 20.54
CA GLY A 28 14.34 32.94 20.02
C GLY A 28 13.36 32.07 19.21
N ALA A 29 13.63 30.78 19.04
CA ALA A 29 12.81 29.85 18.26
C ALA A 29 12.15 28.80 19.15
N GLU A 30 11.10 28.15 18.64
CA GLU A 30 10.51 26.99 19.31
C GLU A 30 11.38 25.74 19.18
N ILE A 31 11.18 24.79 20.10
CA ILE A 31 11.86 23.49 20.03
C ILE A 31 11.45 22.73 18.76
N PRO A 32 12.43 22.28 17.95
CA PRO A 32 12.19 21.41 16.80
C PRO A 32 11.45 20.11 17.16
N PRO A 33 10.54 19.61 16.30
CA PRO A 33 9.80 18.37 16.55
C PRO A 33 10.67 17.17 16.89
N ALA A 34 11.85 17.04 16.29
CA ALA A 34 12.79 15.95 16.56
C ALA A 34 13.28 15.93 18.02
N ILE A 35 13.51 17.10 18.65
CA ILE A 35 13.93 17.17 20.06
C ILE A 35 12.74 16.83 20.97
N ARG A 36 11.54 17.29 20.63
CA ARG A 36 10.31 16.93 21.36
C ARG A 36 10.07 15.41 21.32
N LEU A 37 10.28 14.77 20.18
CA LEU A 37 10.18 13.32 20.03
C LEU A 37 11.15 12.59 20.99
N LEU A 38 12.42 13.01 21.05
CA LEU A 38 13.40 12.41 21.96
C LEU A 38 12.99 12.57 23.43
N PHE A 39 12.39 13.70 23.80
CA PHE A 39 11.85 13.94 25.14
C PHE A 39 10.69 13.01 25.47
N LEU A 40 9.70 12.94 24.57
CA LEU A 40 8.54 12.09 24.76
C LEU A 40 8.93 10.61 24.85
N ALA A 41 9.81 10.15 23.97
CA ALA A 41 10.33 8.78 23.97
C ALA A 41 11.08 8.44 25.27
N SER A 42 11.81 9.40 25.85
CA SER A 42 12.55 9.19 27.10
C SER A 42 11.65 9.26 28.36
N SER A 43 10.46 9.86 28.24
CA SER A 43 9.56 10.08 29.37
C SER A 43 8.65 8.90 29.73
N SER A 44 8.69 7.79 28.99
CA SER A 44 7.81 6.60 29.14
C SER A 44 6.29 6.89 29.11
N ARG A 45 5.87 8.11 28.73
CA ARG A 45 4.46 8.56 28.71
C ARG A 45 3.77 8.39 27.36
N MET A 46 4.46 7.84 26.37
CA MET A 46 3.87 7.64 25.05
C MET A 46 3.19 6.28 24.94
N PRO A 47 1.95 6.22 24.43
CA PRO A 47 1.39 4.95 24.00
C PRO A 47 2.29 4.35 22.90
N PRO A 48 2.33 3.01 22.79
CA PRO A 48 3.12 2.35 21.75
C PRO A 48 2.64 2.79 20.37
N LEU A 49 3.59 2.92 19.44
CA LEU A 49 3.26 3.13 18.04
C LEU A 49 2.61 1.85 17.50
N ALA A 50 1.42 1.98 16.92
CA ALA A 50 0.74 0.88 16.26
C ALA A 50 1.10 0.87 14.77
N THR A 51 1.30 -0.34 14.23
CA THR A 51 1.39 -0.56 12.79
C THR A 51 0.22 -1.43 12.37
N HIS A 52 -0.37 -1.11 11.23
CA HIS A 52 -1.45 -1.87 10.64
C HIS A 52 -1.06 -2.22 9.20
N ARG A 53 -1.54 -3.35 8.70
CA ARG A 53 -1.38 -3.70 7.28
C ARG A 53 -2.44 -2.94 6.50
N PRO A 54 -2.08 -1.94 5.67
CA PRO A 54 -3.08 -1.24 4.88
C PRO A 54 -3.53 -2.15 3.72
N ILE A 55 -4.83 -2.24 3.51
CA ILE A 55 -5.36 -2.79 2.25
C ILE A 55 -5.40 -1.65 1.26
N VAL A 56 -4.79 -1.88 0.09
CA VAL A 56 -4.70 -0.89 -0.97
C VAL A 56 -5.52 -1.39 -2.16
N LEU A 57 -6.53 -0.63 -2.54
CA LEU A 57 -7.28 -0.86 -3.76
C LEU A 57 -6.65 -0.08 -4.90
N ASN A 58 -6.27 -0.79 -5.95
CA ASN A 58 -5.82 -0.22 -7.21
C ASN A 58 -6.93 -0.34 -8.24
N ALA A 59 -7.44 0.80 -8.68
CA ALA A 59 -8.37 0.86 -9.80
C ALA A 59 -7.59 0.83 -11.12
N PRO A 60 -8.17 0.25 -12.19
CA PRO A 60 -7.57 0.24 -13.52
C PRO A 60 -7.45 1.64 -14.14
N SER A 61 -8.25 2.61 -13.69
CA SER A 61 -8.19 4.00 -14.15
C SER A 61 -8.63 4.99 -13.08
N SER A 62 -8.26 6.26 -13.23
CA SER A 62 -8.65 7.34 -12.31
C SER A 62 -10.15 7.57 -12.32
N GLU A 63 -10.78 7.45 -13.48
CA GLU A 63 -12.21 7.66 -13.69
C GLU A 63 -13.03 6.62 -12.91
N LEU A 64 -12.58 5.36 -12.90
CA LEU A 64 -13.26 4.33 -12.11
C LEU A 64 -13.12 4.62 -10.61
N LEU A 65 -11.92 4.98 -10.14
CA LEU A 65 -11.73 5.31 -8.74
C LEU A 65 -12.58 6.52 -8.32
N ASP A 66 -12.64 7.55 -9.17
CA ASP A 66 -13.47 8.73 -8.92
C ASP A 66 -14.96 8.35 -8.83
N GLY A 67 -15.43 7.45 -9.70
CA GLY A 67 -16.79 6.89 -9.61
C GLY A 67 -17.05 6.18 -8.29
N LEU A 68 -16.13 5.34 -7.82
CA LEU A 68 -16.23 4.65 -6.54
C LEU A 68 -16.22 5.61 -5.34
N ILE A 69 -15.47 6.71 -5.41
CA ILE A 69 -15.42 7.73 -4.36
C ILE A 69 -16.69 8.60 -4.31
N GLN A 70 -17.35 8.79 -5.46
CA GLN A 70 -18.57 9.59 -5.57
C GLN A 70 -19.82 8.79 -5.21
N HIS A 71 -19.83 7.48 -5.46
CA HIS A 71 -20.99 6.64 -5.21
C HIS A 71 -21.20 6.38 -3.70
N PRO A 72 -22.42 6.59 -3.15
CA PRO A 72 -22.67 6.50 -1.70
C PRO A 72 -22.38 5.11 -1.12
N ASP A 73 -22.74 4.05 -1.84
CA ASP A 73 -22.60 2.67 -1.36
C ASP A 73 -21.13 2.20 -1.27
N THR A 74 -20.20 2.85 -1.98
CA THR A 74 -18.78 2.48 -1.97
C THR A 74 -17.94 3.48 -1.20
N ARG A 75 -18.28 4.78 -1.26
CA ARG A 75 -17.54 5.86 -0.59
C ARG A 75 -17.34 5.61 0.90
N ALA A 76 -18.36 5.09 1.59
CA ALA A 76 -18.30 4.82 3.02
C ALA A 76 -17.27 3.75 3.42
N HIS A 77 -16.77 2.98 2.45
CA HIS A 77 -15.81 1.91 2.66
C HIS A 77 -14.38 2.27 2.19
N LEU A 78 -14.19 3.49 1.69
CA LEU A 78 -12.90 3.99 1.20
C LEU A 78 -12.29 4.95 2.21
N GLY A 79 -10.99 4.81 2.42
CA GLY A 79 -10.18 5.70 3.23
C GLY A 79 -9.49 6.78 2.41
N GLU A 80 -8.25 7.08 2.78
CA GLU A 80 -7.45 8.11 2.12
C GLU A 80 -7.03 7.70 0.71
N ARG A 81 -7.10 8.65 -0.22
CA ARG A 81 -6.61 8.48 -1.60
C ARG A 81 -5.10 8.68 -1.62
N LEU A 82 -4.36 7.67 -2.07
CA LEU A 82 -2.89 7.68 -2.15
C LEU A 82 -2.38 8.11 -3.53
N GLY A 83 -3.27 8.23 -4.52
CA GLY A 83 -2.92 8.64 -5.88
C GLY A 83 -4.12 8.64 -6.81
N PRO A 84 -3.91 8.90 -8.12
CA PRO A 84 -5.00 8.99 -9.09
C PRO A 84 -5.77 7.67 -9.24
N THR A 85 -5.13 6.52 -9.02
CA THR A 85 -5.74 5.19 -9.19
C THR A 85 -5.72 4.34 -7.92
N THR A 86 -5.31 4.93 -6.79
CA THR A 86 -5.00 4.16 -5.58
C THR A 86 -5.68 4.77 -4.34
N VAL A 87 -6.31 3.92 -3.53
CA VAL A 87 -6.99 4.31 -2.30
C VAL A 87 -6.80 3.27 -1.20
N ILE A 88 -6.76 3.71 0.06
CA ILE A 88 -6.77 2.83 1.22
C ILE A 88 -8.19 2.28 1.43
N VAL A 89 -8.28 1.00 1.76
CA VAL A 89 -9.49 0.36 2.26
C VAL A 89 -9.23 -0.09 3.69
N PRO A 90 -10.02 0.36 4.69
CA PRO A 90 -9.96 -0.20 6.03
C PRO A 90 -10.21 -1.71 6.02
N ASP A 91 -9.52 -2.48 6.86
CA ASP A 91 -9.61 -3.95 6.89
C ASP A 91 -11.05 -4.41 7.15
N GLU A 92 -11.71 -3.76 8.11
CA GLU A 92 -13.11 -3.97 8.47
C GLU A 92 -14.10 -3.63 7.35
N ALA A 93 -13.68 -2.78 6.40
CA ALA A 93 -14.52 -2.30 5.30
C ALA A 93 -14.37 -3.13 4.03
N LEU A 94 -13.40 -4.05 3.96
CA LEU A 94 -13.15 -4.86 2.76
C LEU A 94 -14.34 -5.73 2.36
N ALA A 95 -14.92 -6.46 3.32
CA ALA A 95 -16.05 -7.35 3.05
C ALA A 95 -17.31 -6.57 2.61
N PRO A 96 -17.71 -5.48 3.30
CA PRO A 96 -18.76 -4.59 2.81
C PRO A 96 -18.49 -4.01 1.42
N LEU A 97 -17.27 -3.51 1.17
CA LEU A 97 -16.88 -2.97 -0.13
C LEU A 97 -17.01 -4.01 -1.24
N ARG A 98 -16.57 -5.26 -0.99
CA ARG A 98 -16.71 -6.35 -1.96
C ARG A 98 -18.17 -6.57 -2.36
N ARG A 99 -19.09 -6.59 -1.38
CA ARG A 99 -20.53 -6.73 -1.64
C ARG A 99 -21.10 -5.54 -2.42
N ALA A 100 -20.67 -4.32 -2.10
CA ALA A 100 -21.08 -3.13 -2.84
C ALA A 100 -20.61 -3.20 -4.30
N LEU A 101 -19.35 -3.61 -4.54
CA LEU A 101 -18.79 -3.78 -5.88
C LEU A 101 -19.50 -4.87 -6.69
N GLU A 102 -19.86 -5.99 -6.06
CA GLU A 102 -20.65 -7.06 -6.69
C GLU A 102 -22.01 -6.53 -7.18
N GLY A 103 -22.63 -5.58 -6.46
CA GLY A 103 -23.85 -4.89 -6.88
C GLY A 103 -23.71 -4.10 -8.19
N PHE A 104 -22.49 -3.67 -8.53
CA PHE A 104 -22.16 -3.02 -9.81
C PHE A 104 -21.61 -3.98 -10.87
N GLY A 105 -21.56 -5.29 -10.58
CA GLY A 105 -20.93 -6.27 -11.44
C GLY A 105 -19.40 -6.20 -11.47
N LEU A 106 -18.79 -5.54 -10.48
CA LEU A 106 -17.34 -5.45 -10.31
C LEU A 106 -16.87 -6.51 -9.31
N SER A 107 -15.65 -7.03 -9.52
CA SER A 107 -15.02 -7.95 -8.59
C SER A 107 -13.60 -7.49 -8.26
N LEU A 108 -13.18 -7.74 -7.02
CA LEU A 108 -11.80 -7.53 -6.61
C LEU A 108 -10.99 -8.76 -7.04
N ALA A 109 -9.90 -8.52 -7.76
CA ALA A 109 -8.93 -9.58 -8.03
C ALA A 109 -8.27 -10.01 -6.72
N ASP A 110 -8.12 -11.31 -6.54
CA ASP A 110 -7.33 -11.85 -5.43
C ASP A 110 -5.85 -11.71 -5.78
N PRO A 111 -5.04 -10.96 -5.01
CA PRO A 111 -3.62 -10.77 -5.29
C PRO A 111 -2.81 -12.07 -5.23
N ASP A 112 -3.32 -13.11 -4.55
CA ASP A 112 -2.69 -14.43 -4.43
C ASP A 112 -3.25 -15.44 -5.45
N ALA A 113 -4.19 -15.04 -6.31
CA ALA A 113 -4.63 -15.90 -7.40
C ALA A 113 -3.45 -16.13 -8.36
N PRO A 114 -3.12 -17.39 -8.72
CA PRO A 114 -2.09 -17.64 -9.71
C PRO A 114 -2.53 -16.96 -11.01
N GLU A 115 -1.69 -16.04 -11.50
CA GLU A 115 -1.86 -15.40 -12.80
C GLU A 115 -2.30 -16.44 -13.83
N PRO A 116 -3.41 -16.24 -14.57
CA PRO A 116 -3.78 -17.15 -15.63
C PRO A 116 -2.65 -17.14 -16.66
N SER A 117 -1.86 -18.20 -16.64
CA SER A 117 -0.81 -18.48 -17.62
C SER A 117 -1.47 -18.68 -18.98
N GLY A 118 -1.68 -17.56 -19.68
CA GLY A 118 -2.48 -17.48 -20.90
C GLY A 118 -1.88 -16.54 -21.94
N GLY A 119 -0.57 -16.63 -22.19
CA GLY A 119 0.01 -16.03 -23.39
C GLY A 119 -0.51 -16.75 -24.64
N PRO A 120 -0.97 -16.03 -25.69
CA PRO A 120 -1.45 -16.68 -26.91
C PRO A 120 -0.28 -17.39 -27.59
N GLY A 121 -0.34 -18.72 -27.56
CA GLY A 121 0.58 -19.58 -28.29
C GLY A 121 0.58 -19.20 -29.77
N ARG A 122 1.73 -18.66 -30.23
CA ARG A 122 2.04 -18.52 -31.65
C ARG A 122 1.83 -19.88 -32.32
N ARG A 123 0.79 -19.98 -33.15
CA ARG A 123 0.62 -21.05 -34.15
C ARG A 123 1.90 -21.15 -35.00
N ARG A 124 2.75 -22.13 -34.72
CA ARG A 124 3.77 -22.58 -35.67
C ARG A 124 3.06 -23.30 -36.82
N LYS A 125 3.26 -22.78 -38.04
CA LYS A 125 2.76 -23.39 -39.29
C LYS A 125 3.36 -24.80 -39.44
N PRO A 126 2.56 -25.83 -39.76
CA PRO A 126 3.10 -27.14 -40.10
C PRO A 126 3.83 -27.07 -41.45
N GLY A 127 4.99 -27.72 -41.49
CA GLY A 127 5.95 -27.67 -42.58
C GLY A 127 5.39 -28.14 -43.92
N GLN A 128 5.73 -27.39 -44.97
CA GLN A 128 5.80 -27.90 -46.33
C GLN A 128 6.89 -28.96 -46.39
N THR A 129 6.50 -30.23 -46.36
CA THR A 129 7.39 -31.33 -46.75
C THR A 129 7.24 -31.54 -48.25
N LEU A 130 8.33 -31.24 -48.94
CA LEU A 130 8.55 -31.41 -50.36
C LEU A 130 8.23 -32.85 -50.78
N ARG A 131 7.26 -33.01 -51.68
CA ARG A 131 7.00 -34.25 -52.41
C ARG A 131 8.25 -34.61 -53.22
N SER A 132 8.97 -35.64 -52.82
CA SER A 132 9.84 -36.38 -53.75
C SER A 132 9.17 -37.68 -54.16
N ARG A 133 9.07 -37.86 -55.47
CA ARG A 133 8.42 -38.93 -56.19
C ARG A 133 9.35 -40.15 -56.28
N ARG A 134 8.71 -41.33 -56.18
CA ARG A 134 8.93 -42.55 -56.99
C ARG A 134 10.33 -43.20 -56.96
N GLY A 135 10.37 -44.34 -56.26
CA GLY A 135 11.23 -45.48 -56.60
C GLY A 135 10.40 -46.75 -56.50
N SER A 136 9.86 -47.20 -57.63
CA SER A 136 9.18 -48.49 -57.82
C SER A 136 10.21 -49.61 -57.89
N GLY A 137 10.06 -50.65 -57.08
CA GLY A 137 10.82 -51.89 -57.18
C GLY A 137 9.96 -53.06 -56.73
N SER A 138 9.19 -53.60 -57.67
CA SER A 138 8.63 -54.95 -57.59
C SER A 138 9.29 -55.75 -58.70
N SER A 139 9.89 -56.87 -58.35
CA SER A 139 9.49 -58.21 -58.83
C SER A 139 10.65 -59.19 -58.77
N SER A 140 10.33 -60.34 -58.19
CA SER A 140 10.72 -61.72 -58.56
C SER A 140 12.18 -62.15 -58.50
#